data_AF-A0A022Q222-F1
#
_entry.id   AF-A0A022Q222-F1
#
_cell.length_a   1.000
_cell.length_b   1.000
_cell.length_c   1.000
_cell.angle_alpha   90.00
_cell.angle_beta   90.00
_cell.angle_gamma   90.00
#
_symmetry.space_group_name_H-M   'P 1'
#
loop_
_entity.id
_entity.type
_entity.pdbx_description
1 polymer ?
#
loop_
_entity_poly.entity_id
_entity_poly.type
_entity_poly.pdbx_seq_one_letter_code
_entity_poly.pdbx_strand_id
1 'polypeptide(L)'
;MVKWVCLLTTTVMIAAVSLLHTSAELERFEHPAKGDGTLTFLVVGDWGRRGDFNQSQVAFQMGKIGDELDIDFVVSTGDNFYDNGLNGEDDSNFLESFSNIYTAKSLQKQWFS
;
A
#
# COMPACT_ATOMS: atom_id res chain seq x y z
N MET A 1 -0.32 2.22 -54.47
CA MET A 1 0.85 1.92 -53.62
C MET A 1 0.64 2.39 -52.18
N VAL A 2 0.39 3.69 -51.94
CA VAL A 2 0.22 4.28 -50.59
C VAL A 2 -0.87 3.60 -49.72
N LYS A 3 -2.04 3.30 -50.27
CA LYS A 3 -3.15 2.64 -49.50
C LYS A 3 -2.79 1.25 -48.97
N TRP A 4 -2.04 0.47 -49.73
CA TRP A 4 -1.61 -0.87 -49.33
C TRP A 4 -0.52 -0.85 -48.26
N VAL A 5 0.36 0.15 -48.32
CA VAL A 5 1.37 0.40 -47.27
C VAL A 5 0.69 0.78 -45.96
N CYS A 6 -0.29 1.70 -45.99
CA CYS A 6 -1.06 2.07 -44.79
C CYS A 6 -1.84 0.91 -44.17
N LEU A 7 -2.41 0.01 -44.99
CA LEU A 7 -3.13 -1.17 -44.49
C LEU A 7 -2.20 -2.20 -43.84
N LEU A 8 -1.01 -2.40 -44.42
CA LEU A 8 -0.01 -3.31 -43.89
C LEU A 8 0.55 -2.79 -42.55
N THR A 9 0.84 -1.49 -42.45
CA THR A 9 1.35 -0.90 -41.21
C THR A 9 0.33 -0.92 -40.08
N THR A 10 -0.95 -0.64 -40.33
CA THR A 10 -1.99 -0.76 -39.31
C THR A 10 -2.17 -2.21 -38.85
N THR A 11 -2.12 -3.18 -39.75
CA THR A 11 -2.23 -4.60 -39.40
C THR A 11 -1.07 -5.05 -38.51
N VAL A 12 0.16 -4.62 -38.81
CA VAL A 12 1.35 -4.90 -37.98
C VAL A 12 1.24 -4.25 -36.61
N MET A 13 0.75 -3.01 -36.52
CA MET A 13 0.54 -2.31 -35.24
C MET A 13 -0.51 -2.99 -34.38
N ILE A 14 -1.65 -3.42 -34.95
CA ILE A 14 -2.68 -4.14 -34.22
C ILE A 14 -2.13 -5.47 -33.69
N ALA A 15 -1.43 -6.24 -34.53
CA ALA A 15 -0.81 -7.50 -34.10
C ALA A 15 0.22 -7.29 -32.97
N ALA A 16 1.03 -6.23 -33.04
CA ALA A 16 1.98 -5.89 -31.98
C ALA A 16 1.30 -5.51 -30.65
N VAL A 17 0.18 -4.77 -30.70
CA VAL A 17 -0.62 -4.44 -29.51
C VAL A 17 -1.29 -5.69 -28.93
N SER A 18 -1.79 -6.60 -29.76
CA SER A 18 -2.38 -7.88 -29.32
C SER A 18 -1.38 -8.82 -28.63
N LEU A 19 -0.08 -8.61 -28.85
CA LEU A 19 1.00 -9.38 -28.21
C LEU A 19 1.41 -8.79 -26.85
N LEU A 20 0.97 -7.58 -26.51
CA LEU A 20 1.14 -7.00 -25.18
C LEU A 20 0.14 -7.66 -24.22
N HIS A 21 0.56 -8.77 -23.60
CA HIS A 21 -0.16 -9.34 -22.48
C HIS A 21 0.08 -8.48 -21.25
N THR A 22 -0.91 -7.69 -20.85
CA THR A 22 -0.95 -7.10 -19.51
C THR A 22 -1.48 -8.15 -18.54
N SER A 23 -0.61 -8.75 -17.74
CA SER A 23 -1.04 -9.55 -16.59
C SER A 23 -1.42 -8.60 -15.46
N ALA A 24 -2.64 -8.71 -14.94
CA ALA A 24 -3.13 -7.99 -13.77
C ALA A 24 -3.18 -8.93 -12.54
N GLU A 25 -2.22 -9.85 -12.44
CA GLU A 25 -2.13 -10.70 -11.26
C GLU A 25 -1.66 -9.88 -10.07
N LEU A 26 -2.43 -9.96 -8.98
CA LEU A 26 -2.03 -9.40 -7.70
C LEU A 26 -0.79 -10.14 -7.21
N GLU A 27 0.19 -9.39 -6.71
CA GLU A 27 1.33 -9.97 -6.03
C GLU A 27 0.84 -10.78 -4.83
N ARG A 28 1.23 -12.06 -4.79
CA ARG A 28 0.91 -12.95 -3.67
C ARG A 28 2.11 -12.95 -2.73
N PHE A 29 1.86 -12.53 -1.50
CA PHE A 29 2.85 -12.59 -0.44
C PHE A 29 2.56 -13.82 0.43
N GLU A 30 3.55 -14.70 0.53
CA GLU A 30 3.51 -15.80 1.49
C GLU A 30 3.92 -15.28 2.86
N HIS A 31 3.03 -15.40 3.84
CA HIS A 31 3.35 -15.12 5.24
C HIS A 31 3.06 -16.37 6.07
N PRO A 32 4.09 -17.04 6.62
CA PRO A 32 3.87 -18.23 7.42
C PRO A 32 3.09 -17.86 8.68
N ALA A 33 2.12 -18.70 9.04
CA ALA A 33 1.48 -18.59 10.35
C ALA A 33 2.51 -18.80 11.46
N LYS A 34 2.19 -18.31 12.66
CA LYS A 34 2.97 -18.56 13.86
C LYS A 34 3.03 -20.05 14.19
N GLY A 35 3.90 -20.43 15.14
CA GLY A 35 4.10 -21.84 15.52
C GLY A 35 2.83 -22.57 16.00
N ASP A 36 1.79 -21.84 16.38
CA ASP A 36 0.47 -22.34 16.78
C ASP A 36 -0.57 -22.32 15.64
N GLY A 37 -0.18 -21.91 14.43
CA GLY A 37 -1.06 -21.79 13.27
C GLY A 37 -1.87 -20.50 13.23
N THR A 38 -1.63 -19.53 14.11
CA THR A 38 -2.34 -18.25 14.13
C THR A 38 -1.68 -17.19 13.24
N LEU A 39 -2.47 -16.19 12.86
CA LEU A 39 -2.03 -14.97 12.19
C LEU A 39 -2.71 -13.77 12.85
N THR A 40 -1.94 -12.76 13.22
CA THR A 40 -2.42 -11.61 13.98
C THR A 40 -1.99 -10.32 13.29
N PHE A 41 -2.94 -9.47 12.91
CA PHE A 41 -2.64 -8.22 12.24
C PHE A 41 -3.62 -7.12 12.66
N LEU A 42 -3.21 -5.87 12.48
CA LEU A 42 -4.08 -4.71 12.68
C LEU A 42 -4.61 -4.22 11.35
N VAL A 43 -5.81 -3.65 11.37
CA VAL A 43 -6.44 -3.00 10.22
C VAL A 43 -6.76 -1.56 10.61
N VAL A 44 -6.34 -0.60 9.78
CA VAL A 44 -6.56 0.84 10.00
C VAL A 44 -6.92 1.54 8.69
N GLY A 45 -7.80 2.52 8.74
CA GLY A 45 -8.20 3.35 7.59
C GLY A 45 -8.32 4.80 8.01
N ASP A 46 -8.40 5.70 7.04
CA ASP A 46 -8.76 7.11 7.27
C ASP A 46 -7.86 7.80 8.29
N TRP A 47 -6.54 7.73 8.15
CA TRP A 47 -5.65 8.05 9.27
C TRP A 47 -4.73 9.26 9.10
N GLY A 48 -4.16 9.52 7.92
CA GLY A 48 -3.02 10.46 7.83
C GLY A 48 -3.38 11.92 7.93
N ARG A 49 -3.23 12.49 9.14
CA ARG A 49 -3.54 13.89 9.46
C ARG A 49 -2.50 14.49 10.41
N ARG A 50 -1.20 14.22 10.20
CA ARG A 50 -0.07 14.81 10.94
C ARG A 50 -0.19 14.69 12.47
N GLY A 51 -0.84 13.63 12.94
CA GLY A 51 -1.08 13.38 14.36
C GLY A 51 -2.39 13.96 14.92
N ASP A 52 -3.10 14.77 14.15
CA ASP A 52 -4.39 15.39 14.52
C ASP A 52 -5.56 14.40 14.43
N PHE A 53 -6.75 14.84 14.83
CA PHE A 53 -7.99 14.05 14.81
C PHE A 53 -7.85 12.68 15.48
N ASN A 54 -7.17 12.67 16.62
CA ASN A 54 -6.87 11.50 17.44
C ASN A 54 -5.93 10.48 16.78
N GLN A 55 -5.35 10.76 15.62
CA GLN A 55 -4.42 9.86 14.94
C GLN A 55 -3.28 9.40 15.86
N SER A 56 -2.65 10.34 16.58
CA SER A 56 -1.57 10.01 17.54
C SER A 56 -2.03 9.09 18.68
N GLN A 57 -3.27 9.23 19.11
CA GLN A 57 -3.84 8.45 20.21
C GLN A 57 -4.21 7.05 19.75
N VAL A 58 -4.75 6.93 18.53
CA VAL A 58 -4.97 5.63 17.86
C VAL A 58 -3.63 4.93 17.66
N ALA A 59 -2.61 5.61 17.15
CA ALA A 59 -1.26 5.07 16.98
C ALA A 59 -0.66 4.55 18.30
N PHE A 60 -0.87 5.29 19.40
CA PHE A 60 -0.46 4.84 20.73
C PHE A 60 -1.16 3.54 21.16
N GLN A 61 -2.48 3.43 20.97
CA GLN A 61 -3.21 2.20 21.30
C GLN A 61 -2.85 1.04 20.37
N MET A 62 -2.68 1.30 19.07
CA MET A 62 -2.16 0.32 18.11
C MET A 62 -0.80 -0.20 18.56
N GLY A 63 0.10 0.66 19.05
CA GLY A 63 1.39 0.25 19.59
C GLY A 63 1.25 -0.70 20.79
N LYS A 64 0.36 -0.39 21.74
CA LYS A 64 0.09 -1.26 22.90
C LYS A 64 -0.46 -2.62 22.49
N ILE A 65 -1.50 -2.63 21.66
CA ILE A 65 -2.13 -3.88 21.19
C ILE A 65 -1.18 -4.67 20.30
N GLY A 66 -0.37 -3.98 19.49
CA GLY A 66 0.66 -4.61 18.66
C GLY A 66 1.70 -5.36 19.47
N ASP A 67 2.05 -4.85 20.65
CA ASP A 67 2.99 -5.49 21.58
C ASP A 67 2.32 -6.65 22.33
N GLU A 68 1.08 -6.45 22.82
CA GLU A 68 0.32 -7.47 23.55
C GLU A 68 0.01 -8.71 22.72
N LEU A 69 -0.32 -8.52 21.44
CA LEU A 69 -0.70 -9.62 20.53
C LEU A 69 0.46 -10.10 19.64
N ASP A 70 1.62 -9.46 19.74
CA ASP A 70 2.80 -9.71 18.88
C ASP A 70 2.42 -9.73 17.39
N ILE A 71 1.93 -8.61 16.86
CA ILE A 71 1.37 -8.59 15.50
C ILE A 71 2.40 -8.93 14.41
N ASP A 72 1.92 -9.54 13.33
CA ASP A 72 2.69 -9.95 12.17
C ASP A 72 2.87 -8.81 11.15
N PHE A 73 1.79 -8.06 10.88
CA PHE A 73 1.76 -6.91 9.97
C PHE A 73 0.57 -5.97 10.23
N VAL A 74 0.51 -4.87 9.48
CA VAL A 74 -0.61 -3.92 9.47
C VAL A 74 -1.18 -3.80 8.06
N VAL A 75 -2.50 -3.71 7.96
CA VAL A 75 -3.22 -3.44 6.70
C VAL A 75 -3.84 -2.05 6.79
N SER A 76 -3.48 -1.19 5.84
CA SER A 76 -4.15 0.07 5.59
C SER A 76 -5.29 -0.13 4.59
N THR A 77 -6.47 0.38 4.90
CA THR A 77 -7.64 0.29 3.99
C THR A 77 -7.82 1.51 3.10
N GLY A 78 -6.91 2.48 3.17
CA GLY A 78 -6.92 3.67 2.33
C GLY A 78 -7.09 4.98 3.11
N ASP A 79 -7.16 6.07 2.35
CA ASP A 79 -7.21 7.44 2.87
C ASP A 79 -6.03 7.75 3.82
N ASN A 80 -4.85 7.38 3.31
CA ASN A 80 -3.58 7.39 4.02
C ASN A 80 -3.03 8.80 4.29
N PHE A 81 -3.37 9.78 3.45
CA PHE A 81 -2.80 11.13 3.52
C PHE A 81 -3.85 12.18 3.12
N TYR A 82 -4.43 12.84 4.12
CA TYR A 82 -5.39 13.91 3.92
C TYR A 82 -4.72 15.28 3.77
N ASP A 83 -5.33 16.23 3.06
CA ASP A 83 -6.59 16.10 2.31
C ASP A 83 -6.39 15.61 0.86
N ASN A 84 -5.23 15.87 0.27
CA ASN A 84 -4.98 15.70 -1.17
C ASN A 84 -3.89 14.68 -1.52
N GLY A 85 -3.61 13.72 -0.62
CA GLY A 85 -2.56 12.73 -0.85
C GLY A 85 -1.14 13.27 -0.66
N LEU A 86 -0.19 12.59 -1.31
CA LEU A 86 1.21 13.01 -1.40
C LEU A 86 1.48 13.64 -2.77
N ASN A 87 2.35 14.64 -2.81
CA ASN A 87 2.75 15.35 -4.03
C ASN A 87 3.95 14.70 -4.74
N GLY A 88 4.57 13.68 -4.13
CA GLY A 88 5.74 12.98 -4.66
C GLY A 88 6.42 12.12 -3.61
N GLU A 89 7.51 11.47 -4.00
CA GLU A 89 8.28 10.56 -3.12
C GLU A 89 8.93 11.28 -1.93
N ASP A 90 9.26 12.57 -2.11
CA ASP A 90 9.90 13.41 -1.09
C ASP A 90 8.91 14.27 -0.28
N ASP A 91 7.61 14.00 -0.36
CA ASP A 91 6.61 14.79 0.36
C ASP A 91 6.75 14.61 1.88
N SER A 92 6.95 15.71 2.62
CA SER A 92 7.12 15.68 4.08
C SER A 92 5.91 15.12 4.82
N ASN A 93 4.74 15.13 4.19
CA ASN A 93 3.52 14.55 4.76
C ASN A 93 3.65 13.04 5.01
N PHE A 94 4.52 12.34 4.27
CA PHE A 94 4.84 10.94 4.60
C PHE A 94 5.47 10.84 5.99
N LEU A 95 6.47 11.66 6.26
CA LEU A 95 7.14 11.70 7.56
C LEU A 95 6.19 12.17 8.67
N GLU A 96 5.46 13.25 8.42
CA GLU A 96 4.60 13.90 9.41
C GLU A 96 3.34 13.09 9.75
N SER A 97 2.74 12.40 8.78
CA SER A 97 1.50 11.65 8.96
C SER A 97 1.71 10.15 9.15
N PHE A 98 2.86 9.58 8.80
CA PHE A 98 3.13 8.15 8.97
C PHE A 98 4.31 7.89 9.89
N SER A 99 5.53 8.15 9.44
CA SER A 99 6.75 7.70 10.12
C SER A 99 6.93 8.29 11.53
N ASN A 100 6.55 9.55 11.75
CA ASN A 100 6.63 10.20 13.07
C ASN A 100 5.43 9.89 13.97
N ILE A 101 4.37 9.28 13.44
CA ILE A 101 3.15 8.97 14.20
C ILE A 101 3.17 7.52 14.71
N TYR A 102 3.46 6.56 13.84
CA TYR A 102 3.43 5.12 14.16
C TYR A 102 4.79 4.61 14.61
N THR A 103 5.33 5.20 15.69
CA THR A 103 6.72 5.00 16.14
C THR A 103 6.93 3.81 17.08
N ALA A 104 5.86 3.16 17.55
CA ALA A 104 5.97 2.03 18.45
C ALA A 104 6.75 0.87 17.80
N LYS A 105 7.64 0.22 18.57
CA LYS A 105 8.47 -0.90 18.09
C LYS A 105 7.63 -2.05 17.52
N SER A 106 6.48 -2.33 18.14
CA SER A 106 5.51 -3.33 17.69
C SER A 106 4.87 -3.00 16.33
N LEU A 107 4.90 -1.74 15.89
CA LEU A 107 4.41 -1.30 14.59
C LEU A 107 5.51 -1.20 13.52
N GLN A 108 6.77 -1.44 13.89
CA GLN A 108 7.90 -1.53 12.93
C GLN A 108 7.89 -2.91 12.24
N LYS A 109 6.78 -3.18 11.56
CA LYS A 109 6.44 -4.40 10.82
C LYS A 109 6.08 -4.01 9.39
N GLN A 110 5.80 -4.98 8.53
CA GLN A 110 5.31 -4.69 7.18
C GLN A 110 3.94 -4.00 7.25
N TRP A 111 3.76 -2.94 6.45
CA TRP A 111 2.47 -2.34 6.18
C TRP A 111 2.06 -2.66 4.75
N PHE A 112 0.83 -3.14 4.56
CA PHE A 112 0.19 -3.34 3.26
C PHE A 112 -0.83 -2.23 3.05
N SER A 113 -0.85 -1.61 1.86
CA SER A 113 -1.77 -0.54 1.49
C SER A 113 -2.19 -0.64 0.04
#